data_AF-C9Z4P9-F1
#
_entry.id   AF-C9Z4P9-F1
#
_cell.length_a   1.000
_cell.length_b   1.000
_cell.length_c   1.000
_cell.angle_alpha   90.00
_cell.angle_beta   90.00
_cell.angle_gamma   90.00
#
_symmetry.space_group_name_H-M   'P 1'
#
loop_
_entity.id
_entity.type
_entity.pdbx_description
1 polymer ?
#
loop_
_entity_poly.entity_id
_entity_poly.type
_entity_poly.pdbx_seq_one_letter_code
_entity_poly.pdbx_strand_id
1 'polypeptide(L)'
;MGGVVGLAVLYMIGAFAFGGAAWITAPFRGAAEERENTVGSGEFRQSTYEEFFQLCEAAQNAEGTIKALKEERESASKTRTAQIDQSITALKATRIESVNDYNSKAAQEHRAPFRDQDLPYRLDADAERTTCTN
;
A
#
# COMPACT_ATOMS: atom_id res chain seq x y z
N MET A 1 -17.84 63.79 10.44
CA MET A 1 -17.66 62.45 11.07
C MET A 1 -18.40 61.33 10.30
N GLY A 2 -18.56 61.42 8.97
CA GLY A 2 -19.24 60.37 8.17
C GLY A 2 -18.30 59.43 7.42
N GLY A 3 -17.08 59.88 7.09
CA GLY A 3 -16.13 59.10 6.28
C GLY A 3 -15.42 57.96 7.01
N VAL A 4 -15.19 58.11 8.32
CA VAL A 4 -14.48 57.11 9.13
C VAL A 4 -15.36 55.88 9.42
N VAL A 5 -16.68 56.10 9.54
CA VAL A 5 -17.66 55.02 9.78
C VAL A 5 -17.84 54.16 8.54
N GLY A 6 -17.84 54.74 7.33
CA GLY A 6 -17.97 53.99 6.08
C GLY A 6 -16.77 53.08 5.79
N LEU A 7 -15.55 53.52 6.10
CA LEU A 7 -14.31 52.74 5.92
C LEU A 7 -14.23 51.56 6.89
N ALA A 8 -14.67 51.73 8.13
CA ALA A 8 -14.69 50.64 9.12
C ALA A 8 -15.67 49.52 8.75
N VAL A 9 -16.83 49.88 8.16
CA VAL A 9 -17.83 48.90 7.71
C VAL A 9 -17.35 48.11 6.49
N LEU A 10 -16.68 48.76 5.52
CA LEU A 10 -16.09 48.08 4.36
C LEU A 10 -14.95 47.12 4.76
N TYR A 11 -14.14 47.48 5.75
CA TYR A 11 -13.06 46.63 6.25
C TYR A 11 -13.61 45.37 6.97
N MET A 12 -14.68 45.51 7.73
CA MET A 12 -15.37 44.39 8.41
C MET A 12 -16.00 43.41 7.40
N ILE A 13 -16.59 43.91 6.31
CA ILE A 13 -17.20 43.06 5.27
C ILE A 13 -16.11 42.34 4.46
N GLY A 14 -14.99 43.00 4.14
CA GLY A 14 -13.85 42.38 3.48
C GLY A 14 -13.18 41.28 4.31
N ALA A 15 -13.03 41.50 5.62
CA ALA A 15 -12.46 40.51 6.54
C ALA A 15 -13.34 39.25 6.66
N PHE A 16 -14.66 39.38 6.62
CA PHE A 16 -15.58 38.24 6.64
C PHE A 16 -15.66 37.49 5.30
N ALA A 17 -15.58 38.19 4.17
CA ALA A 17 -15.65 37.58 2.84
C ALA A 17 -14.42 36.73 2.49
N PHE A 18 -13.23 37.08 3.00
CA PHE A 18 -11.98 36.37 2.72
C PHE A 18 -11.41 35.59 3.91
N GLY A 19 -11.72 35.96 5.16
CA GLY A 19 -11.19 35.30 6.37
C GLY A 19 -12.03 34.12 6.90
N GLY A 20 -13.35 34.14 6.71
CA GLY A 20 -14.25 33.11 7.26
C GLY A 20 -14.19 31.77 6.52
N ALA A 21 -14.09 31.81 5.19
CA ALA A 21 -13.94 30.61 4.37
C ALA A 21 -12.56 29.94 4.56
N ALA A 22 -11.53 30.72 4.87
CA ALA A 22 -10.19 30.21 5.13
C ALA A 22 -10.15 29.33 6.38
N TRP A 23 -10.82 29.70 7.48
CA TRP A 23 -10.86 28.86 8.69
C TRP A 23 -11.68 27.58 8.54
N ILE A 24 -12.79 27.63 7.78
CA ILE A 24 -13.64 26.45 7.54
C ILE A 24 -12.96 25.47 6.56
N THR A 25 -12.23 25.99 5.57
CA THR A 25 -11.50 25.16 4.60
C THR A 25 -10.09 24.80 5.05
N ALA A 26 -9.49 25.49 6.02
CA ALA A 26 -8.16 25.21 6.57
C ALA A 26 -7.96 23.76 7.03
N PRO A 27 -8.87 23.10 7.77
CA PRO A 27 -8.67 21.69 8.13
C PRO A 27 -8.68 20.77 6.90
N PHE A 28 -9.49 21.08 5.89
CA PHE A 28 -9.54 20.30 4.64
C PHE A 28 -8.33 20.56 3.74
N ARG A 29 -7.88 21.81 3.63
CA ARG A 29 -6.67 22.20 2.91
C ARG A 29 -5.41 21.67 3.59
N GLY A 30 -5.32 21.79 4.91
CA GLY A 30 -4.23 21.23 5.70
C GLY A 30 -4.17 19.70 5.59
N ALA A 31 -5.31 19.01 5.68
CA ALA A 31 -5.35 17.55 5.48
C ALA A 31 -5.05 17.14 4.02
N ALA A 32 -5.41 17.96 3.03
CA ALA A 32 -5.08 17.72 1.63
C ALA A 32 -3.59 17.97 1.36
N GLU A 33 -3.03 19.05 1.88
CA GLU A 33 -1.62 19.42 1.77
C GLU A 33 -0.73 18.45 2.55
N GLU A 34 -1.16 17.98 3.73
CA GLU A 34 -0.48 16.94 4.49
C GLU A 34 -0.54 15.59 3.76
N ARG A 35 -1.67 15.21 3.14
CA ARG A 35 -1.74 14.04 2.26
C ARG A 35 -0.88 14.20 1.01
N GLU A 36 -0.83 15.38 0.40
CA GLU A 36 -0.01 15.64 -0.79
C GLU A 36 1.49 15.54 -0.43
N ASN A 37 1.88 16.03 0.74
CA ASN A 37 3.24 15.96 1.25
C ASN A 37 3.66 14.58 1.79
N THR A 38 2.71 13.73 2.22
CA THR A 38 3.02 12.41 2.79
C THR A 38 2.69 11.24 1.88
N VAL A 39 1.60 11.30 1.11
CA VAL A 39 1.14 10.25 0.17
C VAL A 39 1.52 10.58 -1.27
N GLY A 40 1.62 11.88 -1.59
CA GLY A 40 2.04 12.37 -2.91
C GLY A 40 3.56 12.50 -3.09
N SER A 41 4.34 12.39 -2.01
CA SER A 41 5.80 12.52 -2.06
C SER A 41 6.44 11.34 -2.78
N GLY A 42 7.52 11.60 -3.55
CA GLY A 42 8.28 10.57 -4.26
C GLY A 42 8.78 9.44 -3.35
N GLU A 43 9.14 9.77 -2.10
CA GLU A 43 9.59 8.81 -1.09
C GLU A 43 8.48 7.84 -0.65
N PHE A 44 7.25 8.34 -0.47
CA PHE A 44 6.11 7.48 -0.19
C PHE A 44 5.79 6.56 -1.37
N ARG A 45 5.92 7.09 -2.59
CA ARG A 45 5.74 6.28 -3.82
C ARG A 45 6.73 5.15 -3.86
N GLN A 46 8.01 5.47 -3.69
CA GLN A 46 9.10 4.50 -3.76
C GLN A 46 8.97 3.43 -2.67
N SER A 47 8.77 3.84 -1.42
CA SER A 47 8.60 2.90 -0.30
C SER A 47 7.38 2.00 -0.48
N THR A 48 6.27 2.52 -1.02
CA THR A 48 5.09 1.71 -1.33
C THR A 48 5.37 0.70 -2.44
N TYR A 49 6.09 1.09 -3.50
CA TYR A 49 6.51 0.17 -4.57
C TYR A 49 7.44 -0.93 -4.04
N GLU A 50 8.47 -0.56 -3.28
CA GLU A 50 9.41 -1.52 -2.67
C GLU A 50 8.68 -2.50 -1.75
N GLU A 51 7.71 -2.04 -0.97
CA GLU A 51 6.91 -2.89 -0.09
C GLU A 51 6.06 -3.90 -0.86
N PHE A 52 5.32 -3.47 -1.89
CA PHE A 52 4.53 -4.39 -2.71
C PHE A 52 5.42 -5.38 -3.49
N PHE A 53 6.57 -4.91 -3.99
CA PHE A 53 7.55 -5.77 -4.66
C PHE A 53 8.09 -6.84 -3.71
N GLN A 54 8.50 -6.46 -2.50
CA GLN A 54 9.00 -7.40 -1.48
C GLN A 54 7.96 -8.46 -1.11
N LEU A 55 6.69 -8.07 -0.94
CA LEU A 55 5.61 -9.02 -0.63
C LEU A 55 5.41 -10.02 -1.76
N CYS A 56 5.49 -9.55 -3.00
CA CYS A 56 5.33 -10.43 -4.15
C CYS A 56 6.54 -11.36 -4.34
N GLU A 57 7.76 -10.83 -4.19
CA GLU A 57 9.00 -11.61 -4.23
C GLU A 57 9.02 -12.68 -3.13
N ALA A 58 8.56 -12.35 -1.92
CA ALA A 58 8.43 -13.32 -0.82
C ALA A 58 7.49 -14.48 -1.17
N ALA A 59 6.35 -14.19 -1.80
CA ALA A 59 5.42 -15.23 -2.26
C ALA A 59 6.07 -16.13 -3.34
N GLN A 60 6.76 -15.54 -4.32
CA GLN A 60 7.46 -16.30 -5.38
C GLN A 60 8.64 -17.12 -4.85
N ASN A 61 9.41 -16.58 -3.91
CA ASN A 61 10.51 -17.30 -3.28
C ASN A 61 10.01 -18.50 -2.47
N ALA A 62 8.89 -18.34 -1.75
CA ALA A 62 8.23 -19.46 -1.07
C ALA A 62 7.78 -20.53 -2.06
N GLU A 63 7.16 -20.16 -3.19
CA GLU A 63 6.76 -21.07 -4.26
C GLU A 63 7.95 -21.81 -4.89
N GLY A 64 9.04 -21.10 -5.20
CA GLY A 64 10.26 -21.68 -5.73
C GLY A 64 10.88 -22.70 -4.78
N THR A 65 10.91 -22.38 -3.49
CA THR A 65 11.39 -23.30 -2.44
C THR A 65 10.48 -24.50 -2.29
N ILE A 66 9.15 -24.32 -2.32
CA ILE A 66 8.19 -25.44 -2.32
C ILE A 66 8.44 -26.37 -3.51
N LYS A 67 8.69 -25.82 -4.70
CA LYS A 67 8.99 -26.63 -5.89
C LYS A 67 10.26 -27.45 -5.70
N ALA A 68 11.35 -26.82 -5.28
CA ALA A 68 12.61 -27.51 -5.03
C ALA A 68 12.48 -28.62 -3.97
N LEU A 69 11.75 -28.35 -2.88
CA LEU A 69 11.49 -29.34 -1.83
C LEU A 69 10.60 -30.49 -2.32
N LYS A 70 9.61 -30.23 -3.18
CA LYS A 70 8.80 -31.29 -3.81
C LYS A 70 9.67 -32.19 -4.70
N GLU A 71 10.60 -31.62 -5.47
CA GLU A 71 11.55 -32.38 -6.29
C GLU A 71 12.50 -33.21 -5.41
N GLU A 72 13.03 -32.63 -4.31
CA GLU A 72 13.86 -33.37 -3.34
C GLU A 72 13.10 -34.56 -2.74
N ARG A 73 11.82 -34.36 -2.42
CA ARG A 73 10.94 -35.36 -1.80
C ARG A 73 10.84 -36.65 -2.60
N GLU A 74 10.89 -36.58 -3.94
CA GLU A 74 10.71 -37.75 -4.82
C GLU A 74 11.79 -38.82 -4.64
N SER A 75 12.98 -38.41 -4.20
CA SER A 75 14.14 -39.29 -4.01
C SER A 75 14.61 -39.39 -2.53
N ALA A 76 13.94 -38.66 -1.64
CA ALA A 76 14.32 -38.53 -0.24
C ALA A 76 14.02 -39.81 0.58
N SER A 77 14.79 -40.00 1.66
CA SER A 77 14.48 -41.02 2.67
C SER A 77 13.17 -40.71 3.40
N LYS A 78 12.55 -41.72 4.04
CA LYS A 78 11.29 -41.52 4.79
C LYS A 78 11.40 -40.44 5.87
N THR A 79 12.51 -40.42 6.61
CA THR A 79 12.76 -39.41 7.65
C THR A 79 12.89 -38.01 7.04
N ARG A 80 13.60 -37.89 5.92
CA ARG A 80 13.77 -36.63 5.22
C ARG A 80 12.45 -36.13 4.60
N THR A 81 11.62 -37.04 4.10
CA THR A 81 10.28 -36.74 3.56
C THR A 81 9.40 -36.04 4.60
N ALA A 82 9.39 -36.53 5.84
CA ALA A 82 8.61 -35.91 6.92
C ALA A 82 9.07 -34.48 7.25
N GLN A 83 10.39 -34.23 7.22
CA GLN A 83 10.95 -32.88 7.40
C GLN A 83 10.57 -31.97 6.22
N ILE A 84 10.69 -32.48 5.00
CA ILE A 84 10.29 -31.76 3.78
C ILE A 84 8.81 -31.37 3.85
N ASP A 85 7.93 -32.28 4.27
CA ASP A 85 6.49 -32.01 4.37
C ASP A 85 6.16 -30.91 5.40
N GLN A 86 6.89 -30.87 6.51
CA GLN A 86 6.81 -29.77 7.48
C GLN A 86 7.29 -28.45 6.89
N SER A 87 8.44 -28.44 6.21
CA SER A 87 8.97 -27.25 5.53
C SER A 87 8.03 -26.73 4.45
N ILE A 88 7.45 -27.61 3.62
CA ILE A 88 6.45 -27.25 2.61
C ILE A 88 5.22 -26.62 3.27
N THR A 89 4.76 -27.16 4.40
CA THR A 89 3.61 -26.61 5.13
C THR A 89 3.89 -25.19 5.64
N ALA A 90 5.07 -24.96 6.21
CA ALA A 90 5.48 -23.63 6.66
C ALA A 90 5.56 -22.63 5.49
N LEU A 91 6.18 -23.03 4.37
CA LEU A 91 6.30 -22.17 3.19
C LEU A 91 4.95 -21.84 2.55
N LYS A 92 3.99 -22.78 2.58
CA LYS A 92 2.60 -22.49 2.15
C LYS A 92 1.96 -21.43 3.02
N ALA A 93 2.16 -21.49 4.35
CA ALA A 93 1.65 -20.47 5.26
C ALA A 93 2.29 -19.10 4.96
N THR A 94 3.60 -19.05 4.76
CA THR A 94 4.31 -17.81 4.35
C THR A 94 3.76 -17.24 3.06
N ARG A 95 3.53 -18.07 2.03
CA ARG A 95 2.91 -17.62 0.77
C ARG A 95 1.55 -16.97 1.01
N ILE A 96 0.68 -17.63 1.79
CA ILE A 96 -0.66 -17.13 2.11
C ILE A 96 -0.58 -15.79 2.85
N GLU A 97 0.34 -15.68 3.81
CA GLU A 97 0.58 -14.44 4.56
C GLU A 97 1.01 -13.29 3.65
N SER A 98 2.00 -13.51 2.78
CA SER A 98 2.47 -12.50 1.83
C SER A 98 1.37 -12.06 0.85
N VAL A 99 0.56 -12.99 0.34
CA VAL A 99 -0.58 -12.70 -0.54
C VAL A 99 -1.65 -11.89 0.19
N ASN A 100 -1.98 -12.27 1.42
CA ASN A 100 -2.98 -11.56 2.22
C ASN A 100 -2.53 -10.16 2.59
N ASP A 101 -1.26 -9.99 2.98
CA ASP A 101 -0.71 -8.69 3.33
C ASP A 101 -0.65 -7.77 2.12
N TYR A 102 -0.24 -8.30 0.96
CA TYR A 102 -0.32 -7.60 -0.32
C TYR A 102 -1.76 -7.11 -0.58
N ASN A 103 -2.74 -8.02 -0.53
CA ASN A 103 -4.13 -7.70 -0.83
C ASN A 103 -4.74 -6.71 0.19
N SER A 104 -4.39 -6.85 1.47
CA SER A 104 -4.80 -5.93 2.53
C SER A 104 -4.26 -4.51 2.30
N LYS A 105 -2.97 -4.39 1.94
CA LYS A 105 -2.34 -3.11 1.62
C LYS A 105 -2.86 -2.52 0.31
N ALA A 106 -3.12 -3.35 -0.69
CA ALA A 106 -3.69 -2.94 -1.97
C ALA A 106 -5.12 -2.40 -1.83
N ALA A 107 -5.87 -2.84 -0.81
CA ALA A 107 -7.20 -2.32 -0.50
C ALA A 107 -7.19 -0.93 0.16
N GLN A 108 -6.02 -0.41 0.58
CA GLN A 108 -5.93 0.89 1.25
C GLN A 108 -6.03 2.03 0.23
N GLU A 109 -7.04 2.91 0.40
CA GLU A 109 -7.37 3.98 -0.56
C GLU A 109 -6.20 4.93 -0.85
N HIS A 110 -5.34 5.21 0.12
CA HIS A 110 -4.20 6.11 -0.07
C HIS A 110 -3.04 5.46 -0.84
N ARG A 111 -3.05 4.12 -1.01
CA ARG A 111 -2.06 3.37 -1.80
C ARG A 111 -2.53 3.08 -3.22
N ALA A 112 -3.75 3.47 -3.53
CA ALA A 112 -4.42 3.36 -4.82
C ALA A 112 -3.61 3.97 -6.01
N PRO A 113 -2.83 5.06 -5.87
CA PRO A 113 -2.02 5.56 -7.00
C PRO A 113 -0.82 4.67 -7.38
N PHE A 114 -0.38 3.76 -6.50
CA PHE A 114 0.78 2.88 -6.72
C PHE A 114 0.43 1.57 -7.42
N ARG A 115 -0.82 1.49 -7.89
CA ARG A 115 -1.38 0.39 -8.67
C ARG A 115 -0.90 0.36 -10.13
N ASP A 116 -0.14 1.38 -10.58
CA ASP A 116 -0.30 1.87 -11.95
C ASP A 116 0.90 1.72 -12.90
N GLN A 117 1.98 0.99 -12.60
CA GLN A 117 3.01 0.75 -13.64
C GLN A 117 3.42 -0.70 -13.87
N ASP A 118 3.62 -1.54 -12.85
CA ASP A 118 4.13 -2.91 -13.13
C ASP A 118 3.66 -3.99 -12.14
N LEU A 119 2.75 -3.69 -11.21
CA LEU A 119 2.35 -4.61 -10.15
C LEU A 119 0.88 -5.04 -10.28
N PRO A 120 0.53 -6.29 -9.94
CA PRO A 120 -0.83 -6.81 -10.05
C PRO A 120 -1.80 -6.12 -9.07
N TYR A 121 -3.05 -5.92 -9.47
CA TYR A 121 -4.06 -5.28 -8.60
C TYR A 121 -4.36 -6.09 -7.34
N ARG A 122 -4.28 -7.42 -7.43
CA ARG A 122 -4.47 -8.38 -6.34
C ARG A 122 -3.62 -9.60 -6.65
N LEU A 123 -3.12 -10.25 -5.61
CA LEU A 123 -2.55 -11.59 -5.74
C LEU A 123 -3.65 -12.62 -5.51
N ASP A 124 -3.71 -13.61 -6.38
CA ASP A 124 -4.65 -14.73 -6.23
C ASP A 124 -4.09 -15.74 -5.23
N ALA A 125 -4.79 -15.90 -4.11
CA ALA A 125 -4.44 -16.84 -3.06
C ALA A 125 -4.58 -18.29 -3.52
N ASP A 126 -5.50 -18.57 -4.45
CA ASP A 126 -5.79 -19.90 -4.96
C ASP A 126 -4.96 -20.25 -6.21
N ALA A 127 -4.29 -19.26 -6.83
CA ALA A 127 -3.40 -19.50 -7.95
C ALA A 127 -2.22 -20.41 -7.55
N GLU A 128 -1.82 -21.29 -8.48
CA GLU A 128 -0.66 -22.17 -8.27
C GLU A 128 0.66 -21.40 -8.21
N ARG A 129 0.73 -20.24 -8.88
CA ARG A 129 1.89 -19.34 -8.87
C ARG A 129 1.50 -17.88 -8.83
N THR A 130 2.29 -17.10 -8.11
CA THR A 130 2.16 -15.66 -7.99
C THR A 130 2.85 -14.99 -9.17
N THR A 131 2.15 -14.08 -9.84
CA THR A 131 2.70 -13.28 -10.93
C THR A 131 2.87 -11.84 -10.44
N CYS A 132 4.12 -11.39 -10.31
CA CYS A 132 4.45 -10.10 -9.71
C CYS A 132 4.49 -8.93 -10.68
N THR A 133 4.38 -9.20 -11.98
CA THR A 133 4.37 -8.19 -13.03
C THR A 133 3.36 -8.60 -14.10
N ASN A 134 2.62 -7.62 -14.64
CA ASN A 134 1.71 -7.86 -15.77
C ASN A 134 2.47 -7.95 -17.10
#